data_AF-A0A1G0YD07-F1
#
_entry.id   AF-A0A1G0YD07-F1
#
_cell.length_a   1.000
_cell.length_b   1.000
_cell.length_c   1.000
_cell.angle_alpha   90.00
_cell.angle_beta   90.00
_cell.angle_gamma   90.00
#
_symmetry.space_group_name_H-M   'P 1'
#
loop_
_entity.id
_entity.type
_entity.pdbx_description
1 polymer ?
#
loop_
_entity_poly.entity_id
_entity_poly.type
_entity_poly.pdbx_seq_one_letter_code
_entity_poly.pdbx_strand_id
1 'polypeptide(L)'
;MTNDAVGRELIEDGHTGLLFRSGDVVDLSVKMESLIMRPEWCRQLGQAAQRRSFEIFNEERNISQLLLAYEHLLNPSTRGGRTCP
;
A
#
# COMPACT_ATOMS: atom_id res chain seq x y z
N MET A 1 -7.25 -18.31 2.43
CA MET A 1 -7.34 -16.83 2.40
C MET A 1 -5.94 -16.33 2.16
N THR A 2 -5.57 -16.08 0.90
CA THR A 2 -4.20 -15.71 0.52
C THR A 2 -4.15 -14.22 0.24
N ASN A 3 -3.04 -13.61 0.62
CA ASN A 3 -2.83 -12.20 0.97
C ASN A 3 -2.86 -11.20 -0.22
N ASP A 4 -3.71 -11.43 -1.23
CA ASP A 4 -3.66 -10.74 -2.54
C ASP A 4 -4.21 -9.30 -2.52
N ALA A 5 -4.84 -8.86 -1.42
CA ALA A 5 -5.49 -7.55 -1.36
C ALA A 5 -4.50 -6.39 -1.17
N VAL A 6 -3.53 -6.54 -0.26
CA VAL A 6 -2.63 -5.43 0.12
C VAL A 6 -1.74 -4.98 -1.04
N GLY A 7 -1.25 -5.95 -1.84
CA GLY A 7 -0.47 -5.64 -3.04
C GLY A 7 -1.30 -5.02 -4.16
N ARG A 8 -2.57 -5.43 -4.33
CA ARG A 8 -3.46 -4.91 -5.38
C ARG A 8 -3.94 -3.49 -5.10
N GLU A 9 -4.20 -3.14 -3.84
CA GLU A 9 -4.61 -1.79 -3.48
C GLU A 9 -3.46 -0.78 -3.67
N LEU A 10 -2.21 -1.25 -3.51
CA LEU A 10 -1.03 -0.41 -3.68
C LEU A 10 -0.59 -0.25 -5.14
N ILE A 11 -0.84 -1.25 -5.99
CA ILE A 11 -0.40 -1.28 -7.40
C ILE A 11 -1.53 -0.85 -8.34
N GLU A 12 -1.28 0.19 -9.15
CA GLU A 12 -2.07 0.47 -10.35
C GLU A 12 -1.53 -0.31 -11.54
N ASP A 13 -2.32 -1.26 -12.02
CA ASP A 13 -1.95 -2.13 -13.13
C ASP A 13 -1.64 -1.32 -14.40
N GLY A 14 -0.49 -1.60 -15.00
CA GLY A 14 0.02 -0.89 -16.18
C GLY A 14 0.59 0.51 -15.91
N HIS A 15 0.54 1.00 -14.66
CA HIS A 15 1.03 2.34 -14.31
C HIS A 15 2.14 2.32 -13.25
N THR A 16 1.95 1.60 -12.14
CA THR A 16 2.97 1.45 -11.08
C THR A 16 3.44 0.00 -10.91
N GLY A 17 3.03 -0.89 -11.80
CA GLY A 17 3.38 -2.29 -11.78
C GLY A 17 2.47 -3.09 -12.71
N LEU A 18 2.63 -4.41 -12.71
CA LEU A 18 1.74 -5.33 -13.43
C LEU A 18 1.17 -6.35 -12.45
N LEU A 19 -0.16 -6.47 -12.41
CA LEU A 19 -0.85 -7.46 -11.60
C LEU A 19 -1.01 -8.74 -12.38
N PHE A 20 -0.70 -9.90 -11.78
CA PHE A 20 -0.91 -11.20 -12.39
C PHE A 20 -1.93 -12.04 -11.61
N ARG A 21 -2.48 -13.06 -12.28
CA ARG A 21 -3.42 -13.99 -11.69
C ARG A 21 -2.68 -14.97 -10.78
N SER A 22 -3.07 -15.03 -9.52
CA SER A 22 -2.48 -15.95 -8.54
C SER A 22 -2.65 -17.39 -9.02
N GLY A 23 -1.55 -18.16 -9.02
CA GLY A 23 -1.51 -19.53 -9.53
C GLY A 23 -1.37 -19.67 -11.05
N ASP A 24 -1.37 -18.57 -11.81
CA ASP A 24 -1.18 -18.58 -13.26
C ASP A 24 0.28 -18.25 -13.64
N VAL A 25 1.08 -19.30 -13.78
CA VAL A 25 2.50 -19.18 -14.15
C VAL A 25 2.67 -18.59 -15.54
N VAL A 26 1.75 -18.88 -16.47
CA VAL A 26 1.82 -18.38 -17.85
C VAL A 26 1.61 -16.88 -17.87
N ASP A 27 0.60 -16.38 -17.15
CA ASP A 27 0.33 -14.94 -17.02
C ASP A 27 1.51 -14.18 -16.38
N LEU A 28 2.16 -14.78 -15.37
CA LEU A 28 3.38 -14.21 -14.78
C LEU A 28 4.53 -14.15 -15.80
N SER A 29 4.79 -15.23 -16.53
CA SER A 29 5.87 -15.28 -17.53
C SER A 29 5.68 -14.24 -18.63
N VAL A 30 4.46 -14.10 -19.16
CA VAL A 30 4.13 -13.09 -20.17
C VAL A 30 4.40 -11.67 -19.66
N LYS A 31 4.03 -11.39 -18.41
CA LYS A 31 4.29 -10.08 -17.78
C LYS A 31 5.77 -9.82 -17.60
N MET A 32 6.53 -10.79 -17.12
CA MET A 32 7.99 -10.66 -16.99
C MET A 32 8.66 -10.43 -18.34
N GLU A 33 8.29 -11.19 -19.37
CA GLU A 33 8.82 -11.04 -20.72
C GLU A 33 8.51 -9.65 -21.29
N SER A 34 7.29 -9.14 -21.07
CA SER A 34 6.91 -7.81 -21.52
C SER A 34 7.76 -6.68 -20.92
N LEU A 35 8.22 -6.85 -19.67
CA LEU A 35 9.10 -5.90 -18.99
C LEU A 35 10.55 -6.00 -19.51
N ILE A 36 11.04 -7.22 -19.73
CA ILE A 36 12.38 -7.46 -20.26
C ILE A 36 12.52 -6.89 -21.68
N MET A 37 11.49 -7.08 -22.51
CA MET A 37 11.47 -6.62 -23.90
C MET A 37 11.28 -5.10 -24.04
N ARG A 38 10.90 -4.39 -22.96
CA ARG A 38 10.62 -2.95 -22.96
C ARG A 38 11.26 -2.27 -21.74
N PRO A 39 12.60 -2.15 -21.69
CA PRO A 39 13.31 -1.66 -20.51
C PRO A 39 12.94 -0.22 -20.14
N GLU A 40 12.65 0.65 -21.11
CA GLU A 40 12.20 2.01 -20.86
C GLU A 40 10.85 2.05 -20.15
N TRP A 41 9.92 1.19 -20.57
CA TRP A 41 8.61 1.07 -19.94
C TRP A 41 8.73 0.51 -18.52
N CYS A 42 9.56 -0.52 -18.33
CA CYS A 42 9.88 -1.05 -17.01
C CYS A 42 10.42 0.05 -16.07
N ARG A 43 11.34 0.89 -16.56
CA ARG A 43 11.85 2.03 -15.80
C ARG A 43 10.76 3.06 -15.47
N GLN A 44 9.87 3.38 -16.41
CA GLN A 44 8.76 4.30 -16.18
C GLN A 44 7.81 3.77 -15.09
N LEU A 45 7.44 2.49 -15.15
CA LEU A 45 6.62 1.83 -14.13
C LEU A 45 7.29 1.92 -12.75
N GLY A 46 8.60 1.64 -12.66
CA GLY A 46 9.35 1.74 -11.41
C GLY A 46 9.40 3.16 -10.84
N GLN A 47 9.60 4.18 -11.68
CA GLN A 47 9.59 5.58 -11.26
C GLN A 47 8.20 6.05 -10.80
N ALA A 48 7.14 5.57 -11.45
CA ALA A 48 5.77 5.84 -11.02
C ALA A 48 5.46 5.15 -9.68
N ALA A 49 5.86 3.90 -9.52
CA ALA A 49 5.72 3.14 -8.27
C ALA A 49 6.43 3.83 -7.09
N GLN A 50 7.66 4.30 -7.31
CA GLN A 50 8.44 5.00 -6.30
C GLN A 50 7.75 6.31 -5.87
N ARG A 51 7.28 7.13 -6.82
CA ARG A 51 6.56 8.38 -6.48
C ARG A 51 5.30 8.08 -5.68
N ARG A 52 4.50 7.11 -6.13
CA ARG A 52 3.28 6.67 -5.42
C ARG A 52 3.58 6.13 -4.02
N SER A 53 4.69 5.41 -3.82
CA SER A 53 5.04 4.91 -2.49
C SER A 53 5.31 6.07 -1.53
N PHE A 54 5.99 7.13 -1.97
CA PHE A 54 6.21 8.33 -1.15
C PHE A 54 4.91 9.10 -0.86
N GLU A 55 3.97 9.12 -1.78
CA GLU A 55 2.66 9.77 -1.59
C GLU A 55 1.78 9.01 -0.58
N ILE A 56 1.74 7.68 -0.67
CA ILE A 56 0.90 6.82 0.17
C ILE A 56 1.54 6.62 1.55
N PHE A 57 2.84 6.34 1.60
CA PHE A 57 3.59 6.15 2.84
C PHE A 57 4.26 7.46 3.24
N ASN A 58 3.45 8.45 3.61
CA ASN A 58 3.96 9.63 4.28
C ASN A 58 4.22 9.27 5.76
N GLU A 59 5.47 8.90 6.06
CA GLU A 59 5.92 8.49 7.41
C GLU A 59 5.54 9.52 8.49
N GLU A 60 5.65 10.82 8.20
CA GLU A 60 5.29 11.88 9.14
C GLU A 60 3.80 11.83 9.50
N ARG A 61 2.93 11.57 8.53
CA ARG A 61 1.48 11.49 8.75
C ARG A 61 1.11 10.23 9.54
N ASN A 62 1.71 9.09 9.22
CA ASN A 62 1.48 7.84 9.95
C ASN A 62 1.97 7.94 11.40
N ILE A 63 3.17 8.49 11.62
CA ILE A 63 3.71 8.70 12.96
C ILE A 63 2.85 9.70 13.74
N SER A 64 2.42 10.80 13.11
CA SER A 64 1.55 11.79 13.76
C SER A 64 0.22 11.20 14.18
N GLN A 65 -0.43 10.39 13.33
CA GLN A 65 -1.69 9.71 13.69
C GLN A 65 -1.50 8.68 14.81
N LEU A 66 -0.38 7.95 14.79
CA LEU A 66 -0.04 7.02 15.84
C LEU A 66 0.18 7.75 17.18
N LEU A 67 0.98 8.82 17.19
CA LEU A 67 1.22 9.65 18.37
C LEU A 67 -0.07 10.27 18.91
N LEU A 68 -0.96 10.78 18.04
CA LEU A 68 -2.28 11.28 18.45
C LEU A 68 -3.12 10.21 19.16
N ALA A 69 -3.09 8.96 18.68
CA ALA A 69 -3.80 7.87 19.32
C ALA A 69 -3.20 7.54 20.71
N TYR A 70 -1.87 7.53 20.83
CA TYR A 70 -1.19 7.37 22.13
C TYR A 70 -1.51 8.53 23.09
N GLU A 71 -1.51 9.78 22.61
CA GLU A 71 -1.88 10.95 23.40
C GLU A 71 -3.32 10.83 23.93
N HIS A 72 -4.27 10.35 23.14
CA HIS A 72 -5.64 10.11 23.59
C HIS A 72 -5.75 9.05 24.70
N LEU A 73 -4.91 8.01 24.66
CA LEU A 73 -4.90 6.96 25.67
C LEU A 73 -4.17 7.37 26.94
N LEU A 74 -3.09 8.15 26.81
CA LEU A 74 -2.25 8.60 27.93
C LEU A 74 -2.80 9.85 28.63
N ASN A 75 -3.61 10.66 27.92
CA ASN A 75 -4.35 11.78 28.48
C ASN A 75 -5.86 11.52 28.45
N PRO A 76 -6.38 10.60 29.30
CA PRO A 76 -7.81 10.44 29.50
C PRO A 76 -8.35 11.65 30.26
N SER A 77 -8.49 12.79 29.60
CA SER A 77 -9.30 13.89 30.11
C SER A 77 -10.76 13.46 30.04
N THR A 78 -11.22 12.87 31.15
CA THR A 78 -12.60 12.90 31.64
C THR A 78 -13.71 12.78 30.58
N ARG A 79 -14.09 11.55 30.26
CA ARG A 79 -15.51 11.27 29.95
C ARG A 79 -16.08 10.25 30.91
N GLY A 80 -16.68 10.83 31.96
CA GLY A 80 -18.00 10.47 32.47
C GLY A 80 -18.23 8.98 32.74
N GLY A 81 -18.20 8.64 34.03
CA GLY A 81 -18.85 7.44 34.53
C GLY A 81 -20.27 7.33 33.97
N ARG A 82 -20.50 6.26 33.21
CA ARG A 82 -21.84 5.73 33.00
C ARG A 82 -22.10 4.72 34.11
N THR A 83 -22.61 5.20 35.23
CA THR A 83 -23.48 4.38 36.07
C THR A 83 -24.82 4.27 35.33
N CYS A 84 -25.10 3.10 34.76
CA CYS A 84 -26.48 2.75 34.36
C CYS A 84 -27.21 2.18 35.60
N PRO A 85 -28.51 2.49 35.76
CA PRO A 85 -29.36 1.95 36.82
C PRO A 85 -29.64 0.45 36.66
#